data_AF-A0A180EML4-F1
#
_entry.id   AF-A0A180EML4-F1
#
_cell.length_a   1.000
_cell.length_b   1.000
_cell.length_c   1.000
_cell.angle_alpha   90.00
_cell.angle_beta   90.00
_cell.angle_gamma   90.00
#
_symmetry.space_group_name_H-M   'P 1'
#
loop_
_entity.id
_entity.type
_entity.pdbx_description
1 polymer ?
#
loop_
_entity_poly.entity_id
_entity_poly.type
_entity_poly.pdbx_seq_one_letter_code
_entity_poly.pdbx_strand_id
1 'polypeptide(L)'
;MKKFISTLALTAVLAAPSFAQVERVNPMSDRSADVTSYSDDRNYSEDYAKMIRSQYEVDMRSLTSKALGLSSEEITGFTPLLMSYMDAKKALNVERNELVDEYGEEMAEDDTVKDENEETADFIENYMEVDIREMELKKDYFDKLEDVIGYDKALTFFDIEKMYSDRIQRMALVKTIPTQPVLYVLEPVTYSYETQVNDYNNWNKIYINGEVGLDHNYTYNGLQKLLTAAEAMVAAEGINVVNFDSRKAMIMEKAGQMKENWRSLSHADLARQAFTETASILKDIANDGRFSVSDTWTNKLVNNAKAINPSVKLTDQGDEVNAFFSSAQYIVNDLVDQANGMTK
;
A
#
# COMPACT_ATOMS: atom_id res chain seq x y z
N MET A 1 50.01 2.71 -63.99
CA MET A 1 49.89 1.98 -62.71
C MET A 1 48.62 2.41 -62.01
N LYS A 2 47.76 1.42 -61.72
CA LYS A 2 46.61 1.33 -60.80
C LYS A 2 45.63 2.52 -60.69
N LYS A 3 44.47 2.32 -61.32
CA LYS A 3 43.16 2.89 -60.95
C LYS A 3 42.79 2.41 -59.54
N PHE A 4 42.22 3.28 -58.70
CA PHE A 4 41.38 2.84 -57.58
C PHE A 4 40.12 3.69 -57.53
N ILE A 5 39.02 3.01 -57.82
CA ILE A 5 37.64 3.41 -57.60
C ILE A 5 37.40 3.28 -56.10
N SER A 6 36.97 4.35 -55.44
CA SER A 6 36.46 4.29 -54.06
C SER A 6 34.96 4.47 -54.11
N THR A 7 34.29 3.43 -53.66
CA THR A 7 32.86 3.18 -53.72
C THR A 7 32.11 4.05 -52.71
N LEU A 8 31.05 4.68 -53.20
CA LEU A 8 29.99 5.33 -52.45
C LEU A 8 29.28 4.29 -51.55
N ALA A 9 29.28 4.49 -50.23
CA ALA A 9 28.40 3.77 -49.31
C ALA A 9 27.42 4.77 -48.69
N LEU A 10 26.25 4.89 -49.30
CA LEU A 10 25.12 5.67 -48.81
C LEU A 10 24.29 4.77 -47.89
N THR A 11 24.53 4.83 -46.58
CA THR A 11 23.68 4.17 -45.59
C THR A 11 22.40 4.98 -45.39
N ALA A 12 21.32 4.55 -46.05
CA ALA A 12 19.98 5.00 -45.76
C ALA A 12 19.54 4.41 -44.41
N VAL A 13 19.52 5.24 -43.36
CA VAL A 13 18.82 4.91 -42.11
C VAL A 13 17.33 5.07 -42.39
N LEU A 14 16.64 3.94 -42.58
CA LEU A 14 15.19 3.90 -42.60
C LEU A 14 14.69 4.23 -41.19
N ALA A 15 14.24 5.47 -40.99
CA ALA A 15 13.44 5.84 -39.84
C ALA A 15 12.10 5.11 -39.94
N ALA A 16 11.93 4.06 -39.15
CA ALA A 16 10.61 3.48 -38.92
C ALA A 16 9.78 4.49 -38.11
N PRO A 17 8.51 4.75 -38.46
CA PRO A 17 7.63 5.53 -37.60
C PRO A 17 7.41 4.72 -36.32
N SER A 18 7.88 5.26 -35.20
CA SER A 18 7.48 4.82 -33.87
C SER A 18 5.97 5.05 -33.74
N PHE A 19 5.20 3.98 -33.88
CA PHE A 19 3.80 3.97 -33.46
C PHE A 19 3.77 4.23 -31.95
N ALA A 20 3.46 5.46 -31.57
CA ALA A 20 3.00 5.77 -30.23
C ALA A 20 1.69 5.01 -30.00
N GLN A 21 1.78 3.83 -29.39
CA GLN A 21 0.63 3.24 -28.71
C GLN A 21 0.34 4.14 -27.51
N VAL A 22 -0.58 5.08 -27.71
CA VAL A 22 -1.30 5.69 -26.60
C VAL A 22 -2.08 4.55 -25.97
N GLU A 23 -1.56 4.02 -24.86
CA GLU A 23 -2.37 3.20 -23.97
C GLU A 23 -3.57 4.05 -23.55
N ARG A 24 -4.73 3.77 -24.14
CA ARG A 24 -6.00 4.18 -23.57
C ARG A 24 -6.19 3.35 -22.32
N VAL A 25 -5.62 3.82 -21.22
CA VAL A 25 -6.12 3.45 -19.89
C VAL A 25 -7.55 3.98 -19.88
N ASN A 26 -8.53 3.09 -19.99
CA ASN A 26 -9.90 3.48 -19.68
C ASN A 26 -9.87 3.96 -18.22
N PRO A 27 -10.21 5.22 -17.92
CA PRO A 27 -10.36 5.64 -16.54
C PRO A 27 -11.42 4.72 -15.93
N MET A 28 -11.00 3.95 -14.92
CA MET A 28 -11.92 3.21 -14.05
C MET A 28 -12.97 4.23 -13.60
N SER A 29 -14.24 4.00 -13.94
CA SER A 29 -15.29 4.94 -13.60
C SER A 29 -15.35 5.06 -12.08
N ASP A 30 -15.04 6.24 -11.57
CA ASP A 30 -15.23 6.60 -10.19
C ASP A 30 -16.74 6.55 -9.88
N ARG A 31 -17.18 5.40 -9.36
CA ARG A 31 -18.55 5.12 -8.92
C ARG A 31 -18.65 5.05 -7.40
N SER A 32 -17.58 5.40 -6.68
CA SER A 32 -17.59 5.46 -5.22
C SER A 32 -18.56 6.53 -4.69
N ALA A 33 -18.86 7.55 -5.51
CA ALA A 33 -19.78 8.63 -5.19
C ALA A 33 -21.28 8.27 -5.30
N ASP A 34 -21.64 7.06 -5.72
CA ASP A 34 -23.04 6.64 -5.94
C ASP A 34 -23.52 5.58 -4.92
N VAL A 35 -22.83 5.46 -3.78
CA VAL A 35 -23.10 4.43 -2.74
C VAL A 35 -23.94 4.99 -1.58
N THR A 36 -24.22 6.30 -1.53
CA THR A 36 -24.92 6.94 -0.40
C THR A 36 -26.43 7.04 -0.56
N SER A 37 -27.03 6.47 -1.60
CA SER A 37 -28.48 6.34 -1.71
C SER A 37 -28.84 4.91 -2.13
N TYR A 38 -29.89 4.34 -1.53
CA TYR A 38 -30.41 2.97 -1.70
C TYR A 38 -29.93 1.94 -0.67
N SER A 39 -30.58 1.96 0.50
CA SER A 39 -30.29 1.13 1.67
C SER A 39 -31.34 0.05 1.97
N ASP A 40 -32.02 -0.54 0.98
CA ASP A 40 -33.17 -1.43 1.28
C ASP A 40 -33.26 -2.73 0.47
N ASP A 41 -32.24 -3.10 -0.32
CA ASP A 41 -32.29 -4.34 -1.11
C ASP A 41 -31.14 -5.31 -0.74
N ARG A 42 -31.46 -6.33 0.07
CA ARG A 42 -30.52 -7.41 0.46
C ARG A 42 -29.92 -8.14 -0.75
N ASN A 43 -30.59 -8.14 -1.91
CA ASN A 43 -30.04 -8.77 -3.12
C ASN A 43 -28.89 -7.97 -3.75
N TYR A 44 -28.88 -6.64 -3.60
CA TYR A 44 -27.84 -5.81 -4.18
C TYR A 44 -26.52 -5.91 -3.40
N SER A 45 -26.58 -6.19 -2.09
CA SER A 45 -25.38 -6.39 -1.26
C SER A 45 -24.64 -7.67 -1.61
N GLU A 46 -25.34 -8.76 -1.90
CA GLU A 46 -24.75 -10.02 -2.35
C GLU A 46 -24.05 -9.90 -3.69
N ASP A 47 -24.68 -9.26 -4.68
CA ASP A 47 -24.12 -9.09 -6.01
C ASP A 47 -22.91 -8.14 -5.99
N TYR A 48 -22.96 -7.10 -5.16
CA TYR A 48 -21.83 -6.22 -4.92
C TYR A 48 -20.67 -6.93 -4.20
N ALA A 49 -20.97 -7.76 -3.19
CA ALA A 49 -19.96 -8.57 -2.50
C ALA A 49 -19.33 -9.61 -3.43
N LYS A 50 -20.12 -10.26 -4.30
CA LYS A 50 -19.64 -11.16 -5.36
C LYS A 50 -18.75 -10.43 -6.36
N MET A 51 -19.12 -9.22 -6.77
CA MET A 51 -18.31 -8.39 -7.68
C MET A 51 -16.97 -8.01 -7.04
N ILE A 52 -16.97 -7.49 -5.81
CA ILE A 52 -15.75 -7.18 -5.05
C ILE A 52 -14.86 -8.42 -4.92
N ARG A 53 -15.46 -9.58 -4.61
CA ARG A 53 -14.72 -10.85 -4.45
C ARG A 53 -14.11 -11.34 -5.76
N SER A 54 -14.83 -11.24 -6.87
CA SER A 54 -14.31 -11.63 -8.20
C SER A 54 -13.18 -10.71 -8.67
N GLN A 55 -13.32 -9.40 -8.43
CA GLN A 55 -12.29 -8.42 -8.73
C GLN A 55 -11.07 -8.65 -7.85
N TYR A 56 -11.28 -8.95 -6.58
CA TYR A 56 -10.23 -9.32 -5.62
C TYR A 56 -9.42 -10.54 -6.08
N GLU A 57 -10.07 -11.62 -6.50
CA GLU A 57 -9.36 -12.83 -6.96
C GLU A 57 -8.47 -12.55 -8.18
N VAL A 58 -8.96 -11.74 -9.13
CA VAL A 58 -8.21 -11.33 -10.33
C VAL A 58 -7.04 -10.41 -9.96
N ASP A 59 -7.29 -9.41 -9.13
CA ASP A 59 -6.30 -8.42 -8.72
C ASP A 59 -5.20 -9.05 -7.87
N MET A 60 -5.56 -9.91 -6.92
CA MET A 60 -4.60 -10.68 -6.12
C MET A 60 -3.70 -11.52 -7.01
N ARG A 61 -4.26 -12.33 -7.92
CA ARG A 61 -3.43 -13.19 -8.77
C ARG A 61 -2.42 -12.39 -9.58
N SER A 62 -2.87 -11.29 -10.21
CA SER A 62 -2.02 -10.43 -11.04
C SER A 62 -0.94 -9.74 -10.19
N LEU A 63 -1.35 -9.12 -9.08
CA LEU A 63 -0.47 -8.34 -8.23
C LEU A 63 0.52 -9.24 -7.48
N THR A 64 0.07 -10.33 -6.88
CA THR A 64 0.93 -11.29 -6.18
C THR A 64 1.98 -11.86 -7.13
N SER A 65 1.59 -12.27 -8.35
CA SER A 65 2.57 -12.82 -9.32
C SER A 65 3.66 -11.81 -9.68
N LYS A 66 3.27 -10.54 -9.85
CA LYS A 66 4.20 -9.44 -10.14
C LYS A 66 5.07 -9.09 -8.92
N ALA A 67 4.46 -8.96 -7.75
CA ALA A 67 5.12 -8.56 -6.51
C ALA A 67 6.14 -9.60 -6.04
N LEU A 68 5.83 -10.90 -6.19
CA LEU A 68 6.72 -11.99 -5.81
C LEU A 68 7.84 -12.24 -6.85
N GLY A 69 7.78 -11.61 -8.02
CA GLY A 69 8.77 -11.82 -9.08
C GLY A 69 8.88 -13.28 -9.50
N LEU A 70 7.74 -13.97 -9.65
CA LEU A 70 7.71 -15.40 -9.98
C LEU A 70 8.18 -15.65 -11.43
N SER A 71 9.01 -16.67 -11.61
CA SER A 71 9.35 -17.24 -12.92
C SER A 71 8.15 -17.98 -13.53
N SER A 72 8.21 -18.29 -14.83
CA SER A 72 7.13 -19.03 -15.50
C SER A 72 6.88 -20.43 -14.91
N GLU A 73 7.94 -21.08 -14.43
CA GLU A 73 7.83 -22.39 -13.76
C GLU A 73 7.16 -22.24 -12.38
N GLU A 74 7.63 -21.28 -11.58
CA GLU A 74 7.02 -20.96 -10.28
C GLU A 74 5.55 -20.56 -10.43
N ILE A 75 5.18 -19.74 -11.43
CA ILE A 75 3.77 -19.37 -11.70
C ILE A 75 2.91 -20.61 -11.97
N THR A 76 3.47 -21.60 -12.68
CA THR A 76 2.75 -22.83 -13.04
C THR A 76 2.46 -23.68 -11.80
N GLY A 77 3.41 -23.76 -10.85
CA GLY A 77 3.21 -24.45 -9.57
C GLY A 77 2.38 -23.65 -8.55
N PHE A 78 2.57 -22.33 -8.52
CA PHE A 78 1.94 -21.41 -7.57
C PHE A 78 0.44 -21.23 -7.84
N THR A 79 0.04 -21.09 -9.11
CA THR A 79 -1.34 -20.76 -9.47
C THR A 79 -2.36 -21.78 -8.93
N PRO A 80 -2.18 -23.10 -9.07
CA PRO A 80 -3.13 -24.07 -8.51
C PRO A 80 -3.21 -24.02 -6.98
N LEU A 81 -2.08 -23.80 -6.30
CA LEU A 81 -2.04 -23.66 -4.84
C LEU A 81 -2.79 -22.41 -4.39
N LEU A 82 -2.57 -21.27 -5.07
CA LEU A 82 -3.30 -20.04 -4.81
C LEU A 82 -4.81 -20.25 -4.97
N MET A 83 -5.27 -20.85 -6.07
CA MET A 83 -6.69 -21.09 -6.29
C MET A 83 -7.31 -21.97 -5.20
N SER A 84 -6.64 -23.07 -4.87
CA SER A 84 -7.07 -23.98 -3.79
C SER A 84 -7.10 -23.29 -2.42
N TYR A 85 -6.13 -22.43 -2.14
CA TYR A 85 -6.09 -21.62 -0.91
C TYR A 85 -7.27 -20.65 -0.84
N MET A 86 -7.53 -19.92 -1.93
CA MET A 86 -8.61 -18.93 -2.01
C MET A 86 -9.98 -19.59 -1.88
N ASP A 87 -10.18 -20.76 -2.47
CA ASP A 87 -11.41 -21.55 -2.31
C ASP A 87 -11.62 -22.01 -0.86
N ALA A 88 -10.57 -22.49 -0.20
CA ALA A 88 -10.63 -22.89 1.21
C ALA A 88 -10.90 -21.68 2.13
N LYS A 89 -10.21 -20.55 1.90
CA LYS A 89 -10.41 -19.31 2.64
C LYS A 89 -11.81 -18.73 2.43
N LYS A 90 -12.38 -18.89 1.23
CA LYS A 90 -13.76 -18.48 0.94
C LYS A 90 -14.78 -19.21 1.82
N ALA A 91 -14.58 -20.50 2.10
CA ALA A 91 -15.47 -21.24 3.00
C ALA A 91 -15.44 -20.66 4.43
N LEU A 92 -14.24 -20.36 4.96
CA LEU A 92 -14.09 -19.73 6.27
C LEU A 92 -14.73 -18.33 6.31
N ASN A 93 -14.59 -17.55 5.24
CA ASN A 93 -15.21 -16.22 5.16
C ASN A 93 -16.75 -16.29 5.09
N VAL A 94 -17.33 -17.34 4.49
CA VAL A 94 -18.78 -17.54 4.49
C VAL A 94 -19.26 -17.80 5.91
N GLU A 95 -18.61 -18.74 6.60
CA GLU A 95 -18.93 -19.07 7.99
C GLU A 95 -18.76 -17.87 8.93
N ARG A 96 -17.68 -17.09 8.76
CA ARG A 96 -17.48 -15.85 9.51
C ARG A 96 -18.65 -14.87 9.31
N ASN A 97 -19.10 -14.70 8.07
CA ASN A 97 -20.22 -13.80 7.79
C ASN A 97 -21.53 -14.32 8.39
N GLU A 98 -21.78 -15.64 8.33
CA GLU A 98 -22.94 -16.27 8.94
C GLU A 98 -22.98 -16.01 10.46
N LEU A 99 -21.84 -16.14 11.16
CA LEU A 99 -21.74 -15.82 12.58
C LEU A 99 -22.05 -14.34 12.88
N VAL A 100 -21.58 -13.42 12.01
CA VAL A 100 -21.85 -11.98 12.18
C VAL A 100 -23.33 -11.66 11.97
N ASP A 101 -23.94 -12.27 10.94
CA ASP A 101 -25.35 -12.10 10.63
C ASP A 101 -26.23 -12.68 11.75
N GLU A 102 -25.94 -13.89 12.24
CA GLU A 102 -26.61 -14.54 13.38
C GLU A 102 -26.51 -13.66 14.64
N TYR A 103 -25.30 -13.22 15.00
CA TYR A 103 -25.12 -12.30 16.12
C TYR A 103 -25.88 -10.97 15.94
N GLY A 104 -26.09 -10.52 14.70
CA GLY A 104 -26.88 -9.33 14.40
C GLY A 104 -28.37 -9.52 14.57
N GLU A 105 -28.86 -10.72 14.26
CA GLU A 105 -30.26 -11.09 14.49
C GLU A 105 -30.51 -11.26 16.00
N GLU A 106 -29.66 -11.99 16.72
CA GLU A 106 -29.77 -12.20 18.18
C GLU A 106 -29.73 -10.87 18.96
N MET A 107 -28.77 -9.99 18.64
CA MET A 107 -28.68 -8.68 19.31
C MET A 107 -29.79 -7.69 18.92
N ALA A 108 -30.62 -8.01 17.93
CA ALA A 108 -31.79 -7.23 17.56
C ALA A 108 -33.07 -7.70 18.30
N GLU A 109 -33.02 -8.83 18.98
CA GLU A 109 -34.12 -9.32 19.82
C GLU A 109 -34.25 -8.45 21.10
N ASP A 110 -35.47 -8.32 21.64
CA ASP A 110 -35.73 -7.53 22.87
C ASP A 110 -35.43 -8.40 24.11
N ASP A 111 -34.15 -8.70 24.28
CA ASP A 111 -33.66 -9.66 25.26
C ASP A 111 -33.16 -9.04 26.56
N THR A 112 -32.94 -9.89 27.56
CA THR A 112 -32.32 -9.41 28.79
C THR A 112 -30.83 -9.24 28.57
N VAL A 113 -30.23 -8.28 29.29
CA VAL A 113 -28.76 -8.08 29.30
C VAL A 113 -27.99 -9.36 29.61
N LYS A 114 -28.59 -10.32 30.34
CA LYS A 114 -27.92 -11.60 30.63
C LYS A 114 -27.80 -12.44 29.36
N ASP A 115 -28.86 -12.50 28.57
CA ASP A 115 -28.93 -13.30 27.34
C ASP A 115 -28.00 -12.67 26.29
N GLU A 116 -28.06 -11.34 26.09
CA GLU A 116 -27.11 -10.59 25.23
C GLU A 116 -25.63 -10.87 25.54
N ASN A 117 -25.28 -11.04 26.83
CA ASN A 117 -23.91 -11.36 27.24
C ASN A 117 -23.53 -12.81 26.93
N GLU A 118 -24.47 -13.74 27.03
CA GLU A 118 -24.27 -15.15 26.68
C GLU A 118 -24.10 -15.26 25.15
N GLU A 119 -24.98 -14.65 24.36
CA GLU A 119 -24.87 -14.60 22.89
C GLU A 119 -23.59 -13.93 22.42
N THR A 120 -23.18 -12.84 23.08
CA THR A 120 -21.89 -12.19 22.79
C THR A 120 -20.70 -13.09 23.09
N ALA A 121 -20.74 -13.86 24.17
CA ALA A 121 -19.65 -14.78 24.51
C ALA A 121 -19.54 -15.93 23.51
N ASP A 122 -20.67 -16.52 23.13
CA ASP A 122 -20.75 -17.61 22.16
C ASP A 122 -20.33 -17.14 20.77
N PHE A 123 -20.75 -15.94 20.35
CA PHE A 123 -20.27 -15.31 19.13
C PHE A 123 -18.75 -15.15 19.13
N ILE A 124 -18.16 -14.61 20.20
CA ILE A 124 -16.71 -14.43 20.31
C ILE A 124 -15.98 -15.77 20.22
N GLU A 125 -16.46 -16.80 20.91
CA GLU A 125 -15.87 -18.14 20.89
C GLU A 125 -15.87 -18.72 19.47
N ASN A 126 -17.04 -18.78 18.83
CA ASN A 126 -17.20 -19.31 17.48
C ASN A 126 -16.37 -18.52 16.45
N TYR A 127 -16.32 -17.19 16.59
CA TYR A 127 -15.51 -16.35 15.74
C TYR A 127 -14.01 -16.66 15.87
N MET A 128 -13.52 -16.79 17.10
CA MET A 128 -12.12 -17.16 17.37
C MET A 128 -11.79 -18.57 16.84
N GLU A 129 -12.73 -19.50 16.85
CA GLU A 129 -12.53 -20.83 16.24
C GLU A 129 -12.37 -20.75 14.72
N VAL A 130 -13.09 -19.85 14.03
CA VAL A 130 -12.88 -19.59 12.60
C VAL A 130 -11.47 -19.01 12.36
N ASP A 131 -11.02 -18.08 13.20
CA ASP A 131 -9.67 -17.50 13.09
C ASP A 131 -8.56 -18.53 13.31
N ILE A 132 -8.74 -19.44 14.27
CA ILE A 132 -7.81 -20.56 14.50
C ILE A 132 -7.73 -21.43 13.24
N ARG A 133 -8.87 -21.78 12.63
CA ARG A 133 -8.90 -22.54 11.39
C ARG A 133 -8.28 -21.79 10.21
N GLU A 134 -8.43 -20.47 10.14
CA GLU A 134 -7.74 -19.65 9.14
C GLU A 134 -6.22 -19.71 9.33
N MET A 135 -5.73 -19.64 10.57
CA MET A 135 -4.30 -19.76 10.86
C MET A 135 -3.76 -21.16 10.52
N GLU A 136 -4.50 -22.21 10.82
CA GLU A 136 -4.16 -23.59 10.43
C GLU A 136 -4.10 -23.73 8.91
N LEU A 137 -5.07 -23.16 8.19
CA LEU A 137 -5.07 -23.12 6.74
C LEU A 137 -3.83 -22.39 6.19
N LYS A 138 -3.49 -21.23 6.76
CA LYS A 138 -2.30 -20.46 6.36
C LYS A 138 -1.03 -21.27 6.57
N LYS A 139 -0.90 -21.95 7.71
CA LYS A 139 0.23 -22.85 7.99
C LYS A 139 0.33 -23.98 6.96
N ASP A 140 -0.76 -24.69 6.70
CA ASP A 140 -0.78 -25.82 5.75
C ASP A 140 -0.43 -25.39 4.32
N TYR A 141 -0.79 -24.18 3.93
CA TYR A 141 -0.44 -23.62 2.62
C TYR A 141 0.95 -22.97 2.61
N PHE A 142 1.45 -22.49 3.74
CA PHE A 142 2.83 -22.02 3.85
C PHE A 142 3.80 -23.13 3.49
N ASP A 143 3.66 -24.31 4.08
CA ASP A 143 4.52 -25.46 3.79
C ASP A 143 4.49 -25.80 2.28
N LYS A 144 3.30 -25.84 1.67
CA LYS A 144 3.14 -26.13 0.23
C LYS A 144 3.72 -25.04 -0.66
N LEU A 145 3.60 -23.78 -0.27
CA LEU A 145 4.11 -22.63 -1.03
C LEU A 145 5.62 -22.53 -0.90
N GLU A 146 6.19 -22.77 0.28
CA GLU A 146 7.62 -22.81 0.51
C GLU A 146 8.30 -23.80 -0.45
N ASP A 147 7.73 -24.99 -0.63
CA ASP A 147 8.24 -26.01 -1.55
C ASP A 147 8.27 -25.56 -3.03
N VAL A 148 7.40 -24.62 -3.42
CA VAL A 148 7.22 -24.20 -4.83
C VAL A 148 7.94 -22.89 -5.14
N ILE A 149 7.86 -21.89 -4.25
CA ILE A 149 8.36 -20.53 -4.49
C ILE A 149 9.44 -20.09 -3.50
N GLY A 150 9.79 -20.95 -2.53
CA GLY A 150 10.75 -20.64 -1.47
C GLY A 150 10.12 -19.83 -0.33
N TYR A 151 10.72 -19.95 0.87
CA TYR A 151 10.16 -19.41 2.11
C TYR A 151 9.99 -17.88 2.08
N ASP A 152 10.95 -17.12 1.51
CA ASP A 152 10.89 -15.65 1.45
C ASP A 152 9.64 -15.17 0.66
N LYS A 153 9.37 -15.82 -0.48
CA LYS A 153 8.22 -15.46 -1.32
C LYS A 153 6.91 -15.96 -0.73
N ALA A 154 6.90 -17.13 -0.07
CA ALA A 154 5.74 -17.62 0.65
C ALA A 154 5.36 -16.68 1.81
N LEU A 155 6.34 -16.18 2.57
CA LEU A 155 6.11 -15.16 3.59
C LEU A 155 5.50 -13.89 2.98
N THR A 156 6.14 -13.38 1.93
CA THR A 156 5.67 -12.16 1.21
C THR A 156 4.25 -12.36 0.65
N PHE A 157 3.90 -13.57 0.21
CA PHE A 157 2.54 -13.88 -0.22
C PHE A 157 1.53 -13.65 0.90
N PHE A 158 1.78 -14.20 2.10
CA PHE A 158 0.84 -14.04 3.22
C PHE A 158 0.80 -12.62 3.76
N ASP A 159 1.89 -11.86 3.65
CA ASP A 159 1.86 -10.43 3.91
C ASP A 159 0.85 -9.77 2.97
N ILE A 160 1.00 -9.94 1.64
CA ILE A 160 0.10 -9.39 0.62
C ILE A 160 -1.34 -9.87 0.85
N GLU A 161 -1.55 -11.16 1.08
CA GLU A 161 -2.85 -11.75 1.39
C GLU A 161 -3.54 -11.05 2.55
N LYS A 162 -2.83 -10.92 3.67
CA LYS A 162 -3.32 -10.20 4.83
C LYS A 162 -3.67 -8.76 4.47
N MET A 163 -2.81 -8.10 3.66
CA MET A 163 -3.06 -6.71 3.27
C MET A 163 -4.44 -6.51 2.64
N TYR A 164 -4.81 -7.41 1.75
CA TYR A 164 -6.10 -7.33 1.07
C TYR A 164 -7.26 -7.88 1.89
N SER A 165 -7.03 -8.95 2.66
CA SER A 165 -8.05 -9.50 3.56
C SER A 165 -8.52 -8.43 4.53
N ASP A 166 -7.57 -7.73 5.17
CA ASP A 166 -7.86 -6.64 6.10
C ASP A 166 -8.65 -5.50 5.40
N ARG A 167 -8.37 -5.22 4.12
CA ARG A 167 -9.10 -4.23 3.33
C ARG A 167 -10.54 -4.66 3.03
N ILE A 168 -10.75 -5.90 2.65
CA ILE A 168 -12.09 -6.42 2.33
C ILE A 168 -12.92 -6.49 3.61
N GLN A 169 -12.32 -6.99 4.69
CA GLN A 169 -12.94 -7.00 6.01
C GLN A 169 -13.33 -5.60 6.45
N ARG A 170 -12.42 -4.61 6.35
CA ARG A 170 -12.76 -3.19 6.56
C ARG A 170 -14.01 -2.78 5.79
N MET A 171 -14.01 -2.99 4.47
CA MET A 171 -15.14 -2.61 3.60
C MET A 171 -16.45 -3.32 3.95
N ALA A 172 -16.38 -4.57 4.42
CA ALA A 172 -17.53 -5.33 4.88
C ALA A 172 -18.04 -4.79 6.24
N LEU A 173 -17.13 -4.53 7.18
CA LEU A 173 -17.42 -4.05 8.52
C LEU A 173 -18.03 -2.64 8.53
N VAL A 174 -17.67 -1.74 7.61
CA VAL A 174 -18.31 -0.40 7.51
C VAL A 174 -19.84 -0.48 7.42
N LYS A 175 -20.39 -1.58 6.88
CA LYS A 175 -21.84 -1.76 6.79
C LYS A 175 -22.48 -2.26 8.09
N THR A 176 -21.74 -2.93 8.95
CA THR A 176 -22.23 -3.60 10.17
C THR A 176 -21.82 -2.89 11.47
N ILE A 177 -20.78 -2.04 11.43
CA ILE A 177 -20.24 -1.29 12.58
C ILE A 177 -21.26 -0.39 13.30
N PRO A 178 -22.23 0.28 12.64
CA PRO A 178 -23.18 1.14 13.35
C PRO A 178 -24.02 0.40 14.40
N THR A 179 -24.12 -0.93 14.30
CA THR A 179 -25.00 -1.75 15.14
C THR A 179 -24.26 -2.72 16.08
N GLN A 180 -22.95 -2.94 15.94
CA GLN A 180 -22.24 -4.00 16.69
C GLN A 180 -20.82 -3.62 17.16
N PRO A 181 -20.66 -3.07 18.38
CA PRO A 181 -19.36 -2.63 18.91
C PRO A 181 -18.37 -3.78 19.22
N VAL A 182 -18.84 -5.03 19.32
CA VAL A 182 -17.99 -6.21 19.62
C VAL A 182 -17.05 -6.55 18.47
N LEU A 183 -17.50 -6.37 17.22
CA LEU A 183 -16.68 -6.63 16.02
C LEU A 183 -15.42 -5.76 15.95
N TYR A 184 -15.47 -4.55 16.49
CA TYR A 184 -14.32 -3.64 16.55
C TYR A 184 -13.15 -4.22 17.35
N VAL A 185 -13.42 -5.08 18.33
CA VAL A 185 -12.40 -5.70 19.19
C VAL A 185 -11.77 -6.91 18.50
N LEU A 186 -12.57 -7.69 17.75
CA LEU A 186 -12.14 -8.94 17.14
C LEU A 186 -11.36 -8.72 15.83
N GLU A 187 -11.82 -7.81 14.98
CA GLU A 187 -11.07 -7.40 13.79
C GLU A 187 -10.66 -5.94 13.91
N PRO A 188 -9.60 -5.66 14.71
CA PRO A 188 -9.05 -4.33 14.73
C PRO A 188 -8.65 -3.98 13.31
N VAL A 189 -9.09 -2.80 12.87
CA VAL A 189 -8.74 -2.24 11.58
C VAL A 189 -7.26 -1.89 11.59
N THR A 190 -6.41 -2.90 11.42
CA THR A 190 -4.98 -2.77 11.22
C THR A 190 -4.76 -2.53 9.74
N TYR A 191 -4.04 -1.47 9.41
CA TYR A 191 -3.76 -1.14 8.03
C TYR A 191 -2.57 -1.98 7.57
N SER A 192 -2.64 -2.45 6.34
CA SER A 192 -1.74 -3.47 5.83
C SER A 192 -0.29 -3.04 5.62
N TYR A 193 -0.05 -1.74 5.79
CA TYR A 193 1.23 -1.08 5.70
C TYR A 193 1.68 -0.51 7.06
N GLU A 194 1.09 -1.01 8.16
CA GLU A 194 1.43 -0.63 9.53
C GLU A 194 2.89 -0.88 9.84
N THR A 195 3.46 -2.01 9.41
CA THR A 195 4.89 -2.27 9.59
C THR A 195 5.74 -1.18 8.94
N GLN A 196 5.43 -0.76 7.71
CA GLN A 196 6.20 0.23 6.96
C GLN A 196 6.04 1.64 7.51
N VAL A 197 4.83 2.01 7.95
CA VAL A 197 4.55 3.29 8.62
C VAL A 197 5.20 3.33 10.00
N ASN A 198 5.11 2.26 10.78
CA ASN A 198 5.78 2.14 12.08
C ASN A 198 7.30 2.16 11.92
N ASP A 199 7.85 1.50 10.91
CA ASP A 199 9.27 1.58 10.56
C ASP A 199 9.72 3.02 10.30
N TYR A 200 8.93 3.79 9.53
CA TYR A 200 9.21 5.19 9.27
C TYR A 200 9.04 6.06 10.53
N ASN A 201 7.96 5.86 11.28
CA ASN A 201 7.68 6.59 12.52
C ASN A 201 8.74 6.34 13.59
N ASN A 202 9.17 5.08 13.75
CA ASN A 202 10.22 4.69 14.68
C ASN A 202 11.56 5.26 14.27
N TRP A 203 11.90 5.22 12.98
CA TRP A 203 13.09 5.89 12.46
C TRP A 203 13.04 7.39 12.80
N ASN A 204 11.95 8.10 12.49
CA ASN A 204 11.85 9.53 12.76
C ASN A 204 11.94 9.84 14.27
N LYS A 205 11.36 8.98 15.12
CA LYS A 205 11.36 9.12 16.59
C LYS A 205 12.72 8.85 17.23
N ILE A 206 13.44 7.82 16.79
CA ILE A 206 14.76 7.46 17.32
C ILE A 206 15.79 8.53 16.92
N TYR A 207 15.62 9.13 15.75
CA TYR A 207 16.52 10.13 15.19
C TYR A 207 15.93 11.56 15.23
N ILE A 208 15.12 11.91 16.24
CA ILE A 208 14.57 13.29 16.41
C ILE A 208 15.70 14.35 16.49
N ASN A 209 16.89 13.96 16.97
CA ASN A 209 18.09 14.80 16.99
C ASN A 209 19.10 14.38 15.91
N GLY A 210 18.64 13.72 14.85
CA GLY A 210 19.50 13.16 13.80
C GLY A 210 20.33 14.25 13.17
N GLU A 211 21.61 14.33 13.55
CA GLU A 211 22.54 15.21 12.90
C GLU A 211 22.66 14.76 11.44
N VAL A 212 22.53 15.71 10.51
CA VAL A 212 22.85 15.48 9.11
C VAL A 212 24.36 15.35 9.02
N GLY A 213 24.84 14.14 9.30
CA GLY A 213 26.26 13.81 9.31
C GLY A 213 26.85 13.81 7.91
N LEU A 214 28.19 13.78 7.86
CA LEU A 214 28.97 13.75 6.62
C LEU A 214 28.68 12.51 5.75
N ASP A 215 28.16 11.44 6.36
CA ASP A 215 27.81 10.20 5.66
C ASP A 215 26.42 10.23 5.01
N HIS A 216 25.62 11.26 5.29
CA HIS A 216 24.25 11.44 4.82
C HIS A 216 23.32 10.22 5.03
N ASN A 217 23.64 9.35 5.98
CA ASN A 217 22.84 8.16 6.28
C ASN A 217 21.46 8.53 6.82
N TYR A 218 21.37 9.60 7.62
CA TYR A 218 20.09 10.11 8.10
C TYR A 218 19.14 10.45 6.93
N THR A 219 19.57 11.32 6.02
CA THR A 219 18.77 11.73 4.85
C THR A 219 18.42 10.55 3.94
N TYR A 220 19.38 9.67 3.66
CA TYR A 220 19.15 8.49 2.82
C TYR A 220 18.13 7.52 3.43
N ASN A 221 18.32 7.14 4.71
CA ASN A 221 17.46 6.19 5.39
C ASN A 221 16.05 6.75 5.58
N GLY A 222 15.92 8.05 5.88
CA GLY A 222 14.64 8.71 5.99
C GLY A 222 13.83 8.69 4.70
N LEU A 223 14.48 9.01 3.58
CA LEU A 223 13.86 8.92 2.24
C LEU A 223 13.46 7.48 1.91
N GLN A 224 14.32 6.51 2.19
CA GLN A 224 14.03 5.10 1.94
C GLN A 224 12.78 4.65 2.71
N LYS A 225 12.74 4.89 4.03
CA LYS A 225 11.62 4.47 4.88
C LYS A 225 10.32 5.18 4.52
N LEU A 226 10.38 6.48 4.24
CA LEU A 226 9.22 7.25 3.80
C LEU A 226 8.66 6.75 2.46
N LEU A 227 9.54 6.48 1.48
CA LEU A 227 9.12 5.98 0.17
C LEU A 227 8.61 4.54 0.23
N THR A 228 9.15 3.70 1.13
CA THR A 228 8.62 2.36 1.40
C THR A 228 7.22 2.43 2.03
N ALA A 229 6.98 3.34 2.98
CA ALA A 229 5.64 3.56 3.53
C ALA A 229 4.66 4.08 2.47
N ALA A 230 5.08 5.04 1.65
CA ALA A 230 4.26 5.58 0.56
C ALA A 230 3.92 4.53 -0.50
N GLU A 231 4.88 3.67 -0.87
CA GLU A 231 4.66 2.56 -1.81
C GLU A 231 3.67 1.54 -1.27
N ALA A 232 3.83 1.14 0.00
CA ALA A 232 2.94 0.19 0.65
C ALA A 232 1.51 0.75 0.76
N MET A 233 1.36 2.03 1.07
CA MET A 233 0.06 2.73 1.06
C MET A 233 -0.54 2.78 -0.35
N VAL A 234 0.24 3.18 -1.36
CA VAL A 234 -0.20 3.22 -2.77
C VAL A 234 -0.70 1.85 -3.23
N ALA A 235 0.02 0.78 -2.90
CA ALA A 235 -0.35 -0.59 -3.23
C ALA A 235 -1.60 -1.05 -2.48
N ALA A 236 -1.62 -0.87 -1.15
CA ALA A 236 -2.72 -1.31 -0.28
C ALA A 236 -4.05 -0.64 -0.64
N GLU A 237 -3.99 0.68 -0.83
CA GLU A 237 -5.17 1.46 -1.14
C GLU A 237 -5.50 1.36 -2.63
N GLY A 238 -4.55 1.03 -3.50
CA GLY A 238 -4.78 1.07 -4.95
C GLY A 238 -4.94 2.52 -5.41
N ILE A 239 -4.03 3.39 -4.96
CA ILE A 239 -3.94 4.79 -5.38
C ILE A 239 -3.09 4.85 -6.64
N ASN A 240 -3.51 5.61 -7.65
CA ASN A 240 -2.72 5.75 -8.87
C ASN A 240 -1.78 6.96 -8.77
N VAL A 241 -0.50 6.71 -8.46
CA VAL A 241 0.54 7.74 -8.53
C VAL A 241 1.32 7.59 -9.83
N VAL A 242 1.23 8.60 -10.69
CA VAL A 242 1.87 8.59 -12.01
C VAL A 242 3.39 8.41 -11.88
N ASN A 243 3.92 7.40 -12.57
CA ASN A 243 5.34 7.06 -12.63
C ASN A 243 6.00 6.83 -11.25
N PHE A 244 5.27 6.31 -10.27
CA PHE A 244 5.76 6.11 -8.90
C PHE A 244 7.14 5.43 -8.86
N ASP A 245 7.30 4.28 -9.51
CA ASP A 245 8.55 3.49 -9.49
C ASP A 245 9.75 4.28 -10.03
N SER A 246 9.57 5.00 -11.15
CA SER A 246 10.63 5.81 -11.76
C SER A 246 11.00 7.00 -10.89
N ARG A 247 10.01 7.64 -10.25
CA ARG A 247 10.23 8.78 -9.36
C ARG A 247 10.91 8.34 -8.07
N LYS A 248 10.48 7.21 -7.48
CA LYS A 248 11.14 6.57 -6.33
C LYS A 248 12.59 6.22 -6.66
N ALA A 249 12.85 5.60 -7.80
CA ALA A 249 14.21 5.28 -8.23
C ALA A 249 15.09 6.52 -8.37
N MET A 250 14.58 7.59 -8.99
CA MET A 250 15.29 8.87 -9.11
C MET A 250 15.59 9.51 -7.74
N ILE A 251 14.64 9.48 -6.81
CA ILE A 251 14.86 9.99 -5.45
C ILE A 251 15.96 9.19 -4.74
N MET A 252 15.90 7.86 -4.82
CA MET A 252 16.90 6.99 -4.19
C MET A 252 18.28 7.10 -4.84
N GLU A 253 18.35 7.35 -6.14
CA GLU A 253 19.61 7.65 -6.83
C GLU A 253 20.24 8.95 -6.30
N LYS A 254 19.47 10.03 -6.20
CA LYS A 254 19.94 11.31 -5.61
C LYS A 254 20.36 11.13 -4.16
N ALA A 255 19.61 10.34 -3.39
CA ALA A 255 19.94 9.99 -2.03
C ALA A 255 21.27 9.23 -1.95
N GLY A 256 21.52 8.28 -2.85
CA GLY A 256 22.76 7.52 -2.95
C GLY A 256 23.95 8.41 -3.28
N GLN A 257 23.80 9.33 -4.23
CA GLN A 257 24.87 10.27 -4.63
C GLN A 257 25.33 11.17 -3.47
N MET A 258 24.45 11.51 -2.53
CA MET A 258 24.84 12.26 -1.32
C MET A 258 25.83 11.50 -0.44
N LYS A 259 25.92 10.17 -0.54
CA LYS A 259 26.80 9.35 0.29
C LYS A 259 28.22 9.20 -0.29
N GLU A 260 28.42 9.55 -1.56
CA GLU A 260 29.67 9.24 -2.26
C GLU A 260 30.80 10.26 -1.99
N ASN A 261 30.48 11.55 -1.87
CA ASN A 261 31.48 12.59 -1.69
C ASN A 261 31.06 13.63 -0.66
N TRP A 262 31.32 13.34 0.63
CA TRP A 262 30.97 14.19 1.77
C TRP A 262 31.43 15.66 1.69
N ARG A 263 32.39 16.00 0.80
CA ARG A 263 32.86 17.39 0.60
C ARG A 263 32.06 18.18 -0.44
N SER A 264 31.17 17.53 -1.17
CA SER A 264 30.44 18.19 -2.25
C SER A 264 29.39 19.16 -1.70
N LEU A 265 29.39 20.39 -2.22
CA LEU A 265 28.31 21.34 -1.98
C LEU A 265 27.04 20.98 -2.76
N SER A 266 27.12 20.07 -3.74
CA SER A 266 25.95 19.63 -4.52
C SER A 266 24.95 18.81 -3.70
N HIS A 267 25.31 18.32 -2.51
CA HIS A 267 24.42 17.50 -1.69
C HIS A 267 23.14 18.23 -1.31
N ALA A 268 23.21 19.54 -1.04
CA ALA A 268 22.02 20.32 -0.73
C ALA A 268 21.08 20.43 -1.94
N ASP A 269 21.62 20.56 -3.15
CA ASP A 269 20.80 20.56 -4.36
C ASP A 269 20.17 19.19 -4.62
N LEU A 270 20.93 18.11 -4.44
CA LEU A 270 20.43 16.73 -4.54
C LEU A 270 19.31 16.46 -3.53
N ALA A 271 19.49 16.85 -2.27
CA ALA A 271 18.48 16.73 -1.22
C ALA A 271 17.23 17.53 -1.55
N ARG A 272 17.37 18.79 -1.99
CA ARG A 272 16.24 19.63 -2.38
C ARG A 272 15.42 18.99 -3.50
N GLN A 273 16.10 18.46 -4.52
CA GLN A 273 15.44 17.78 -5.64
C GLN A 273 14.72 16.51 -5.17
N ALA A 274 15.39 15.67 -4.37
CA ALA A 274 14.80 14.47 -3.79
C ALA A 274 13.57 14.78 -2.94
N PHE A 275 13.67 15.75 -2.03
CA PHE A 275 12.57 16.17 -1.14
C PHE A 275 11.40 16.79 -1.90
N THR A 276 11.68 17.58 -2.94
CA THR A 276 10.62 18.17 -3.78
C THR A 276 9.84 17.08 -4.50
N GLU A 277 10.53 16.07 -5.02
CA GLU A 277 9.87 14.94 -5.67
C GLU A 277 9.07 14.09 -4.68
N THR A 278 9.65 13.77 -3.51
CA THR A 278 8.93 13.05 -2.44
C THR A 278 7.70 13.82 -1.98
N ALA A 279 7.78 15.14 -1.83
CA ALA A 279 6.63 15.97 -1.49
C ALA A 279 5.53 15.92 -2.56
N SER A 280 5.91 15.85 -3.84
CA SER A 280 4.96 15.67 -4.92
C SER A 280 4.31 14.29 -4.89
N ILE A 281 5.04 13.21 -4.62
CA ILE A 281 4.46 11.86 -4.46
C ILE A 281 3.41 11.87 -3.33
N LEU A 282 3.77 12.38 -2.15
CA LEU A 282 2.83 12.43 -1.02
C LEU A 282 1.63 13.32 -1.30
N LYS A 283 1.80 14.41 -2.06
CA LYS A 283 0.70 15.24 -2.52
C LYS A 283 -0.21 14.50 -3.51
N ASP A 284 0.34 13.71 -4.42
CA ASP A 284 -0.46 12.91 -5.35
C ASP A 284 -1.30 11.86 -4.61
N ILE A 285 -0.71 11.22 -3.60
CA ILE A 285 -1.43 10.32 -2.68
C ILE A 285 -2.56 11.07 -1.96
N ALA A 286 -2.25 12.22 -1.37
CA ALA A 286 -3.20 13.03 -0.62
C ALA A 286 -4.33 13.67 -1.45
N ASN A 287 -4.15 13.77 -2.76
CA ASN A 287 -5.16 14.27 -3.69
C ASN A 287 -6.09 13.15 -4.22
N ASP A 288 -5.87 11.90 -3.86
CA ASP A 288 -6.83 10.83 -4.16
C ASP A 288 -8.16 11.16 -3.46
N GLY A 289 -9.28 10.95 -4.16
CA GLY A 289 -10.62 11.37 -3.71
C GLY A 289 -11.07 10.75 -2.38
N ARG A 290 -10.36 9.74 -1.90
CA ARG A 290 -10.57 9.11 -0.59
C ARG A 290 -10.03 9.91 0.59
N PHE A 291 -9.13 10.86 0.35
CA PHE A 291 -8.53 11.65 1.42
C PHE A 291 -9.00 13.10 1.38
N SER A 292 -9.09 13.69 2.56
CA SER A 292 -9.34 15.10 2.81
C SER A 292 -8.17 15.70 3.59
N VAL A 293 -6.96 15.59 3.02
CA VAL A 293 -5.77 16.19 3.65
C VAL A 293 -5.81 17.70 3.51
N SER A 294 -5.44 18.41 4.59
CA SER A 294 -5.33 19.86 4.56
C SER A 294 -4.25 20.32 3.57
N ASP A 295 -4.62 21.19 2.62
CA ASP A 295 -3.69 21.92 1.75
C ASP A 295 -2.59 22.64 2.55
N THR A 296 -2.86 23.00 3.81
CA THR A 296 -1.87 23.64 4.68
C THR A 296 -0.65 22.73 4.89
N TRP A 297 -0.88 21.44 5.14
CA TRP A 297 0.20 20.49 5.45
C TRP A 297 0.97 20.08 4.20
N THR A 298 0.28 19.82 3.09
CA THR A 298 0.93 19.49 1.81
C THR A 298 1.76 20.68 1.30
N ASN A 299 1.27 21.91 1.43
CA ASN A 299 2.03 23.11 1.10
C ASN A 299 3.21 23.34 2.05
N LYS A 300 3.04 23.06 3.35
CA LYS A 300 4.15 23.12 4.32
C LYS A 300 5.27 22.15 3.97
N LEU A 301 4.93 20.90 3.59
CA LEU A 301 5.93 19.92 3.16
C LEU A 301 6.71 20.39 1.92
N VAL A 302 6.01 20.90 0.90
CA VAL A 302 6.64 21.46 -0.31
C VAL A 302 7.54 22.66 0.03
N ASN A 303 7.10 23.52 0.95
CA ASN A 303 7.90 24.67 1.38
C ASN A 303 9.14 24.24 2.15
N ASN A 304 9.06 23.23 3.02
CA ASN A 304 10.23 22.69 3.72
C ASN A 304 11.23 22.07 2.74
N ALA A 305 10.77 21.35 1.72
CA ALA A 305 11.64 20.85 0.66
C ALA A 305 12.39 21.99 -0.05
N LYS A 306 11.69 23.08 -0.38
CA LYS A 306 12.26 24.28 -1.04
C LYS A 306 13.15 25.13 -0.14
N ALA A 307 13.01 25.01 1.18
CA ALA A 307 13.81 25.75 2.15
C ALA A 307 15.28 25.29 2.16
N ILE A 308 15.56 24.07 1.72
CA ILE A 308 16.94 23.58 1.51
C ILE A 308 17.64 24.48 0.50
N ASN A 309 18.65 25.21 0.97
CA ASN A 309 19.47 26.13 0.19
C ASN A 309 20.62 25.37 -0.50
N PRO A 310 20.65 25.30 -1.84
CA PRO A 310 21.73 24.63 -2.59
C PRO A 310 23.13 25.23 -2.39
N SER A 311 23.20 26.47 -1.89
CA SER A 311 24.46 27.20 -1.70
C SER A 311 25.08 26.98 -0.31
N VAL A 312 24.40 26.23 0.56
CA VAL A 312 24.85 25.91 1.93
C VAL A 312 25.10 24.41 2.01
N LYS A 313 26.06 23.96 2.82
CA LYS A 313 26.28 22.53 3.03
C LYS A 313 25.02 21.89 3.61
N LEU A 314 24.68 20.70 3.15
CA LEU A 314 23.52 19.97 3.68
C LEU A 314 23.69 19.63 5.17
N THR A 315 24.92 19.41 5.63
CA THR A 315 25.24 19.19 7.06
C THR A 315 24.93 20.38 7.96
N ASP A 316 24.88 21.59 7.39
CA ASP A 316 24.59 22.83 8.12
C ASP A 316 23.09 23.17 8.06
N GLN A 317 22.27 22.30 7.46
CA GLN A 317 20.84 22.47 7.21
C GLN A 317 20.01 21.35 7.86
N GLY A 318 20.46 20.88 9.04
CA GLY A 318 19.80 19.81 9.78
C GLY A 318 18.35 20.15 10.15
N ASP A 319 18.09 21.41 10.51
CA ASP A 319 16.76 21.88 10.91
C ASP A 319 15.77 21.80 9.74
N GLU A 320 16.17 22.19 8.52
CA GLU A 320 15.33 22.10 7.33
C GLU A 320 15.04 20.65 6.95
N VAL A 321 16.05 19.77 7.05
CA VAL A 321 15.90 18.33 6.83
C VAL A 321 14.92 17.72 7.84
N ASN A 322 15.06 18.04 9.12
CA ASN A 322 14.18 17.57 10.19
C ASN A 322 12.74 18.10 10.02
N ALA A 323 12.59 19.36 9.62
CA ALA A 323 11.29 19.97 9.36
C ALA A 323 10.56 19.29 8.19
N PHE A 324 11.30 18.90 7.14
CA PHE A 324 10.76 18.11 6.04
C PHE A 324 10.21 16.77 6.53
N PHE A 325 11.02 15.95 7.21
CA PHE A 325 10.58 14.64 7.69
C PHE A 325 9.47 14.72 8.74
N SER A 326 9.49 15.72 9.63
CA SER A 326 8.40 15.92 10.59
C SER A 326 7.06 16.24 9.91
N SER A 327 7.09 17.03 8.83
CA SER A 327 5.88 17.34 8.07
C SER A 327 5.41 16.14 7.23
N ALA A 328 6.35 15.35 6.70
CA ALA A 328 6.03 14.13 5.97
C ALA A 328 5.40 13.09 6.91
N GLN A 329 5.93 12.91 8.12
CA GLN A 329 5.35 12.06 9.17
C GLN A 329 3.92 12.45 9.50
N TYR A 330 3.66 13.75 9.70
CA TYR A 330 2.31 14.22 9.95
C TYR A 330 1.35 13.83 8.82
N ILE A 331 1.74 14.07 7.56
CA ILE A 331 0.93 13.75 6.39
C ILE A 331 0.69 12.23 6.27
N VAL A 332 1.73 11.41 6.43
CA VAL A 332 1.59 9.95 6.34
C VAL A 332 0.64 9.44 7.43
N ASN A 333 0.76 9.92 8.65
CA ASN A 333 -0.12 9.51 9.74
C ASN A 333 -1.55 10.02 9.55
N ASP A 334 -1.75 11.25 9.07
CA ASP A 334 -3.08 11.79 8.73
C ASP A 334 -3.75 10.97 7.62
N LEU A 335 -2.99 10.57 6.59
CA LEU A 335 -3.48 9.69 5.52
C LEU A 335 -3.87 8.31 6.05
N VAL A 336 -3.04 7.72 6.92
CA VAL A 336 -3.34 6.45 7.61
C VAL A 336 -4.61 6.60 8.45
N ASP A 337 -4.70 7.66 9.24
CA ASP A 337 -5.85 7.93 10.11
C ASP A 337 -7.13 8.13 9.31
N GLN A 338 -7.06 8.75 8.13
CA GLN A 338 -8.21 8.90 7.23
C GLN A 338 -8.56 7.60 6.52
N ALA A 339 -7.57 6.81 6.08
CA ALA A 339 -7.80 5.46 5.56
C ALA A 339 -8.52 4.58 6.59
N ASN A 340 -8.17 4.73 7.88
CA ASN A 340 -8.80 4.06 9.01
C ASN A 340 -10.10 4.76 9.48
N GLY A 341 -10.26 6.04 9.19
CA GLY A 341 -11.38 6.87 9.64
C GLY A 341 -12.58 6.80 8.72
N MET A 342 -12.39 6.45 7.44
CA MET A 342 -13.47 6.10 6.51
C MET A 342 -14.25 4.85 6.96
N THR A 343 -13.82 4.15 8.02
CA THR A 343 -14.58 3.08 8.66
C THR A 343 -15.32 3.50 9.93
N LYS A 344 -15.30 4.79 10.31
CA LYS A 344 -16.13 5.37 11.38
C LYS A 344 -17.27 6.18 10.78
#